data_AF-A0A5M4BB37-F1
#
_entry.id   AF-A0A5M4BB37-F1
#
_cell.length_a   1.000
_cell.length_b   1.000
_cell.length_c   1.000
_cell.angle_alpha   90.00
_cell.angle_beta   90.00
_cell.angle_gamma   90.00
#
_symmetry.space_group_name_H-M   'P 1'
#
loop_
_entity.id
_entity.type
_entity.pdbx_description
1 polymer ?
#
loop_
_entity_poly.entity_id
_entity_poly.type
_entity_poly.pdbx_seq_one_letter_code
_entity_poly.pdbx_strand_id
1 'polypeptide(L)'
;MNMNKIIDIDRETLPFCLIKEKSFEWGEIYQEYIPIFQVFFSNENLSLEESILFLGENNFKQQLRSLHNVIVNNEEFERIENYCGEEFNRAHIISKINFYIEKNENLISPWEKYDLGLQEIDFINMINYEMNKKMYYVKE
;
A
#
# COMPACT_ATOMS: atom_id res chain seq x y z
N MET A 1 22.08 9.98 -23.65
CA MET A 1 21.97 8.69 -22.94
C MET A 1 21.69 9.05 -21.48
N ASN A 2 20.42 9.00 -21.06
CA ASN A 2 20.03 9.39 -19.72
C ASN A 2 20.58 8.37 -18.73
N MET A 3 21.53 8.79 -17.89
CA MET A 3 22.06 7.97 -16.82
C MET A 3 21.03 7.96 -15.69
N ASN A 4 20.33 6.84 -15.51
CA ASN A 4 19.59 6.57 -14.29
C ASN A 4 20.60 6.12 -13.24
N LYS A 5 20.87 6.95 -12.24
CA LYS A 5 21.79 6.61 -11.15
C LYS A 5 21.00 6.39 -9.87
N ILE A 6 21.15 5.22 -9.26
CA ILE A 6 20.66 5.01 -7.90
C ILE A 6 21.53 5.86 -6.97
N ILE A 7 20.88 6.72 -6.19
CA ILE A 7 21.55 7.60 -5.24
C ILE A 7 21.58 6.94 -3.86
N ASP A 8 20.41 6.47 -3.42
CA ASP A 8 20.24 5.95 -2.06
C ASP A 8 18.98 5.07 -1.93
N ILE A 9 18.86 4.37 -0.81
CA ILE A 9 17.63 3.75 -0.33
C ILE A 9 17.30 4.37 1.04
N ASP A 10 16.26 5.19 1.09
CA ASP A 10 15.78 5.75 2.34
C ASP A 10 15.07 4.65 3.15
N ARG A 11 15.68 4.32 4.29
CA ARG A 11 15.20 3.32 5.25
C ARG A 11 14.44 3.92 6.43
N GLU A 12 14.25 5.24 6.45
CA GLU A 12 13.43 5.93 7.45
C GLU A 12 11.93 5.91 7.10
N THR A 13 11.58 5.53 5.86
CA THR A 13 10.20 5.35 5.41
C THR A 13 9.77 3.89 5.49
N LEU A 14 8.47 3.64 5.62
CA LEU A 14 7.87 2.32 5.40
C LEU A 14 6.74 2.43 4.37
N PRO A 15 6.77 1.69 3.24
CA PRO A 15 7.90 0.88 2.76
C PRO A 15 9.16 1.74 2.56
N PHE A 16 10.32 1.08 2.41
CA PHE A 16 11.55 1.80 2.03
C PHE A 16 11.38 2.51 0.69
N CYS A 17 12.13 3.59 0.47
CA CYS A 17 12.06 4.36 -0.76
C CYS A 17 13.39 4.31 -1.52
N LEU A 18 13.35 3.90 -2.79
CA LEU A 18 14.49 4.00 -3.70
C LEU A 18 14.56 5.41 -4.29
N ILE A 19 15.71 6.07 -4.14
CA ILE A 19 15.96 7.40 -4.68
C ILE A 19 16.85 7.28 -5.93
N LYS A 20 16.34 7.74 -7.08
CA LYS A 20 17.08 7.77 -8.34
C LYS A 20 17.30 9.21 -8.81
N GLU A 21 18.46 9.44 -9.38
CA GLU A 21 18.73 10.64 -10.16
C GLU A 21 18.30 10.40 -11.60
N LYS A 22 17.52 11.33 -12.14
CA LYS A 22 17.13 11.37 -13.54
C LYS A 22 17.43 12.75 -14.12
N SER A 23 17.47 12.81 -15.44
CA SER A 23 17.59 14.06 -16.18
C SER A 23 16.43 14.19 -17.16
N PHE A 24 15.87 15.41 -17.23
CA PHE A 24 14.96 15.78 -18.30
C PHE A 24 15.70 15.82 -19.64
N GLU A 25 14.96 15.82 -20.75
CA GLU A 25 15.55 15.91 -22.10
C GLU A 25 16.36 17.19 -22.31
N TRP A 26 16.02 18.27 -21.60
CA TRP A 26 16.77 19.54 -21.60
C TRP A 26 17.94 19.59 -20.61
N GLY A 27 18.26 18.47 -19.95
CA GLY A 27 19.46 18.28 -19.13
C GLY A 27 19.32 18.64 -17.64
N GLU A 28 18.19 19.19 -17.21
CA GLU A 28 17.94 19.45 -15.79
C GLU A 28 17.78 18.15 -15.00
N ILE A 29 18.43 18.07 -13.84
CA ILE A 29 18.45 16.90 -12.98
C ILE A 29 17.30 16.96 -11.97
N TYR A 30 16.61 15.83 -11.77
CA TYR A 30 15.59 15.67 -10.75
C TYR A 30 15.73 14.33 -10.03
N GLN A 31 15.14 14.25 -8.84
CA GLN A 31 15.07 13.01 -8.07
C GLN A 31 13.72 12.33 -8.27
N GLU A 32 13.77 11.03 -8.51
CA GLU A 32 12.60 10.15 -8.57
C GLU A 32 12.60 9.26 -7.33
N TYR A 33 11.44 9.18 -6.68
CA TYR A 33 11.23 8.44 -5.43
C TYR A 33 10.29 7.28 -5.69
N ILE A 34 10.74 6.06 -5.43
CA ILE A 34 10.00 4.83 -5.75
C ILE A 34 9.84 3.99 -4.48
N PRO A 35 8.63 3.85 -3.94
CA PRO A 35 8.34 2.93 -2.84
C PRO A 35 8.72 1.49 -3.20
N ILE A 36 9.35 0.77 -2.27
CA ILE A 36 9.76 -0.63 -2.42
C ILE A 36 8.83 -1.52 -1.58
N PHE A 37 7.73 -1.95 -2.17
CA PHE A 37 6.73 -2.74 -1.46
C PHE A 37 7.22 -4.15 -1.10
N GLN A 38 6.96 -4.56 0.13
CA GLN A 38 7.08 -5.94 0.58
C GLN A 38 5.91 -6.76 0.05
N VAL A 39 6.20 -7.75 -0.77
CA VAL A 39 5.20 -8.64 -1.35
C VAL A 39 5.44 -10.06 -0.84
N PHE A 40 4.42 -10.66 -0.24
CA PHE A 40 4.47 -12.01 0.32
C PHE A 40 3.24 -12.85 -0.06
N PHE A 41 2.66 -12.57 -1.22
CA PHE A 41 1.52 -13.30 -1.75
C PHE A 41 1.92 -14.73 -2.12
N SER A 42 1.28 -15.70 -1.46
CA SER A 42 1.52 -17.12 -1.73
C SER A 42 0.62 -17.68 -2.84
N ASN A 43 -0.54 -17.05 -3.06
CA ASN A 43 -1.59 -17.51 -3.98
C ASN A 43 -1.92 -16.46 -5.06
N GLU A 44 -2.55 -16.91 -6.15
CA GLU A 44 -3.09 -16.03 -7.19
C GLU A 44 -4.26 -15.18 -6.67
N ASN A 45 -5.18 -15.83 -5.95
CA ASN A 45 -6.29 -15.15 -5.29
C ASN A 45 -5.92 -14.85 -3.85
N LEU A 46 -6.04 -13.57 -3.47
CA LEU A 46 -5.78 -13.12 -2.12
C LEU A 46 -7.06 -13.22 -1.30
N SER A 47 -6.92 -13.63 -0.05
CA SER A 47 -7.96 -13.41 0.96
C SER A 47 -7.95 -11.96 1.45
N LEU A 48 -9.05 -11.55 2.10
CA LEU A 48 -9.09 -10.29 2.85
C LEU A 48 -7.95 -10.21 3.88
N GLU A 49 -7.65 -11.33 4.56
CA GLU A 49 -6.57 -11.39 5.54
C GLU A 49 -5.17 -11.18 4.94
N GLU A 50 -4.90 -11.76 3.76
CA GLU A 50 -3.65 -11.55 3.03
C GLU A 50 -3.52 -10.11 2.52
N SER A 51 -4.64 -9.51 2.11
CA SER A 51 -4.67 -8.10 1.70
C SER A 51 -4.37 -7.17 2.88
N ILE A 52 -4.97 -7.42 4.05
CA ILE A 52 -4.67 -6.68 5.29
C ILE A 52 -3.21 -6.84 5.71
N LEU A 53 -2.67 -8.05 5.60
CA LEU A 53 -1.26 -8.31 5.88
C LEU A 53 -0.38 -7.44 4.97
N PHE A 54 -0.66 -7.39 3.66
CA PHE A 54 0.06 -6.54 2.72
C PHE A 54 -0.02 -5.05 3.08
N LEU A 55 -1.23 -4.55 3.32
CA LEU A 55 -1.45 -3.15 3.68
C LEU A 55 -0.73 -2.79 4.98
N GLY A 56 -0.75 -3.72 5.94
CA GLY A 56 -0.07 -3.63 7.23
C GLY A 56 1.44 -3.52 7.12
N GLU A 57 2.09 -4.48 6.45
CA GLU A 57 3.56 -4.47 6.31
C GLU A 57 4.09 -3.32 5.43
N ASN A 58 3.22 -2.71 4.62
CA ASN A 58 3.56 -1.60 3.75
C ASN A 58 2.97 -0.25 4.18
N ASN A 59 2.55 -0.10 5.43
CA ASN A 59 2.14 1.19 6.00
C ASN A 59 0.97 1.90 5.28
N PHE A 60 0.03 1.15 4.71
CA PHE A 60 -1.20 1.69 4.12
C PHE A 60 -2.22 2.04 5.22
N LYS A 61 -1.89 3.05 6.05
CA LYS A 61 -2.65 3.43 7.25
C LYS A 61 -4.07 3.87 6.92
N GLN A 62 -4.26 4.63 5.84
CA GLN A 62 -5.59 5.15 5.49
C GLN A 62 -6.51 4.01 5.10
N GLN A 63 -6.03 3.09 4.26
CA GLN A 63 -6.78 1.92 3.83
C GLN A 63 -7.09 0.97 4.99
N LEU A 64 -6.14 0.76 5.92
CA LEU A 64 -6.41 -0.02 7.14
C LEU A 64 -7.53 0.61 7.99
N ARG A 65 -7.51 1.93 8.19
CA ARG A 65 -8.58 2.64 8.93
C ARG A 65 -9.92 2.55 8.21
N SER A 66 -9.92 2.70 6.89
CA SER A 66 -11.12 2.55 6.06
C SER A 66 -11.69 1.13 6.16
N LEU A 67 -10.86 0.10 6.03
CA LEU A 67 -11.26 -1.30 6.20
C LEU A 67 -11.85 -1.56 7.58
N HIS A 68 -11.20 -1.06 8.64
CA HIS A 68 -11.72 -1.18 10.00
C HIS A 68 -13.16 -0.64 10.10
N ASN A 69 -13.38 0.59 9.60
CA ASN A 69 -14.70 1.23 9.67
C ASN A 69 -15.76 0.46 8.86
N VAL A 70 -15.41 0.05 7.65
CA VAL A 70 -16.31 -0.73 6.78
C VAL A 70 -16.71 -2.05 7.44
N ILE A 71 -15.76 -2.77 8.04
CA ILE A 71 -16.03 -4.06 8.69
C ILE A 71 -16.83 -3.87 9.99
N VAL A 72 -16.57 -2.81 10.76
CA VAL A 72 -17.37 -2.51 11.96
C VAL A 72 -18.82 -2.17 11.60
N ASN A 73 -19.02 -1.46 10.48
CA ASN A 73 -20.34 -1.04 10.02
C ASN A 73 -21.10 -2.13 9.23
N ASN A 74 -20.44 -3.24 8.88
CA ASN A 74 -20.99 -4.29 8.01
C ASN A 74 -21.28 -3.81 6.58
N GLU A 75 -20.40 -2.95 6.04
CA GLU A 75 -20.50 -2.34 4.70
C GLU A 75 -19.60 -3.03 3.66
N GLU A 76 -19.15 -4.28 3.91
CA GLU A 76 -18.13 -4.91 3.08
C GLU A 76 -18.57 -5.10 1.63
N PHE A 77 -19.82 -5.49 1.42
CA PHE A 77 -20.37 -5.74 0.09
C PHE A 77 -20.44 -4.48 -0.75
N GLU A 78 -20.78 -3.34 -0.14
CA GLU A 78 -20.83 -2.08 -0.87
C GLU A 78 -19.44 -1.49 -1.12
N ARG A 79 -18.52 -1.62 -0.17
CA ARG A 79 -17.32 -0.76 -0.10
C ARG A 79 -15.99 -1.46 -0.25
N ILE A 80 -15.88 -2.76 0.01
CA ILE A 80 -14.63 -3.50 -0.20
C ILE A 80 -14.61 -4.02 -1.63
N GLU A 81 -13.60 -3.60 -2.40
CA GLU A 81 -13.39 -4.12 -3.74
C GLU A 81 -13.03 -5.60 -3.70
N ASN A 82 -13.53 -6.36 -4.67
CA ASN A 82 -13.40 -7.83 -4.79
C ASN A 82 -14.13 -8.67 -3.71
N TYR A 83 -14.77 -8.08 -2.71
CA TYR A 83 -15.58 -8.83 -1.75
C TYR A 83 -16.87 -9.37 -2.37
N CYS A 84 -17.09 -10.68 -2.21
CA CYS A 84 -18.19 -11.41 -2.84
C CYS A 84 -19.09 -12.13 -1.82
N GLY A 85 -19.00 -11.77 -0.53
CA GLY A 85 -19.80 -12.36 0.54
C GLY A 85 -19.17 -13.59 1.18
N GLU A 86 -17.88 -13.81 0.98
CA GLU A 86 -17.14 -14.86 1.69
C GLU A 86 -17.14 -14.66 3.21
N GLU A 87 -17.22 -15.77 3.94
CA GLU A 87 -17.19 -15.73 5.40
C GLU A 87 -15.77 -15.56 5.93
N PHE A 88 -15.61 -14.70 6.93
CA PHE A 88 -14.35 -14.53 7.67
C PHE A 88 -14.62 -14.27 9.15
N ASN A 89 -13.63 -14.55 9.99
CA ASN A 89 -13.71 -14.23 11.41
C ASN A 89 -13.52 -12.72 11.62
N ARG A 90 -14.64 -11.99 11.75
CA ARG A 90 -14.65 -10.52 11.91
C ARG A 90 -13.79 -10.05 13.08
N ALA A 91 -13.90 -10.70 14.24
CA ALA A 91 -13.15 -10.32 15.43
C ALA A 91 -11.63 -10.45 15.22
N HIS A 92 -11.20 -11.55 14.57
CA HIS A 92 -9.81 -11.76 14.18
C HIS A 92 -9.31 -10.70 13.19
N ILE A 93 -10.10 -10.43 12.14
CA ILE A 93 -9.76 -9.42 11.13
C ILE A 93 -9.63 -8.02 11.74
N ILE A 94 -10.60 -7.59 12.55
CA ILE A 94 -10.55 -6.30 13.25
C ILE A 94 -9.31 -6.22 14.16
N SER A 95 -9.03 -7.28 14.93
CA SER A 95 -7.84 -7.32 15.79
C SER A 95 -6.55 -7.17 14.99
N LYS A 96 -6.47 -7.79 13.81
CA LYS A 96 -5.29 -7.73 12.95
C LYS A 96 -5.11 -6.34 12.34
N ILE A 97 -6.20 -5.68 11.93
CA ILE A 97 -6.15 -4.30 11.45
C ILE A 97 -5.68 -3.37 12.56
N ASN A 98 -6.23 -3.49 13.78
CA ASN A 98 -5.84 -2.65 14.91
C ASN A 98 -4.36 -2.81 15.27
N PHE A 99 -3.85 -4.05 15.27
CA PHE A 99 -2.42 -4.31 15.43
C PHE A 99 -1.57 -3.52 14.44
N TYR A 100 -1.94 -3.50 13.16
CA TYR A 100 -1.18 -2.75 12.14
C TYR A 100 -1.33 -1.24 12.27
N ILE A 101 -2.50 -0.74 12.66
CA ILE A 101 -2.70 0.69 12.93
C ILE A 101 -1.77 1.15 14.06
N GLU A 102 -1.67 0.38 15.14
CA GLU A 102 -0.77 0.68 16.27
C GLU A 102 0.70 0.53 15.87
N LYS A 103 1.08 -0.58 15.22
CA LYS A 103 2.45 -0.84 14.74
C LYS A 103 2.97 0.29 13.85
N ASN A 104 2.09 0.87 13.04
CA ASN A 104 2.44 1.85 12.02
C ASN A 104 2.22 3.31 12.44
N GLU A 105 1.71 3.58 13.64
CA GLU A 105 1.25 4.91 14.06
C GLU A 105 2.29 6.02 13.82
N ASN A 106 3.55 5.75 14.17
CA ASN A 106 4.65 6.70 14.08
C ASN A 106 5.53 6.52 12.82
N LEU A 107 5.13 5.64 11.90
CA LEU A 107 5.87 5.39 10.67
C LEU A 107 5.41 6.33 9.56
N ILE A 108 6.38 6.86 8.83
CA ILE A 108 6.14 7.73 7.68
C ILE A 108 6.26 6.92 6.39
N SER A 109 5.30 7.09 5.49
CA SER A 109 5.35 6.48 4.16
C SER A 109 6.12 7.36 3.18
N PRO A 110 6.65 6.79 2.07
CA PRO A 110 7.31 7.58 1.04
C PRO A 110 6.40 8.65 0.43
N TRP A 111 5.11 8.35 0.23
CA TRP A 111 4.15 9.30 -0.33
C TRP A 111 3.81 10.45 0.62
N GLU A 112 3.91 10.24 1.94
CA GLU A 112 3.83 11.31 2.93
C GLU A 112 5.12 12.15 3.00
N LYS A 113 6.31 11.51 3.01
CA LYS A 113 7.61 12.19 3.18
C LYS A 113 7.99 13.04 1.97
N TYR A 114 7.78 12.50 0.78
CA TYR A 114 8.25 13.11 -0.48
C TYR A 114 7.14 13.79 -1.29
N ASP A 115 5.92 13.87 -0.75
CA ASP A 115 4.76 14.49 -1.38
C ASP A 115 4.58 14.07 -2.84
N LEU A 116 4.43 12.76 -3.05
CA LEU A 116 4.40 12.17 -4.41
C LEU A 116 3.14 12.54 -5.21
N GLY A 117 2.18 13.25 -4.60
CA GLY A 117 0.89 13.57 -5.22
C GLY A 117 0.01 12.34 -5.51
N LEU A 118 0.33 11.18 -4.93
CA LEU A 118 -0.40 9.93 -5.06
C LEU A 118 -1.02 9.54 -3.72
N GLN A 119 -2.22 8.97 -3.78
CA GLN A 119 -2.90 8.39 -2.64
C GLN A 119 -2.61 6.89 -2.53
N GLU A 120 -2.90 6.32 -1.37
CA GLU A 120 -2.76 4.88 -1.12
C GLU A 120 -3.47 4.01 -2.17
N ILE A 121 -4.63 4.44 -2.65
CA ILE A 121 -5.40 3.73 -3.67
C ILE A 121 -4.68 3.70 -5.03
N ASP A 122 -3.91 4.73 -5.38
CA ASP A 122 -3.14 4.76 -6.63
C ASP A 122 -2.07 3.67 -6.61
N PHE A 123 -1.35 3.53 -5.50
CA PHE A 123 -0.36 2.47 -5.35
C PHE A 123 -0.99 1.08 -5.39
N ILE A 124 -2.15 0.88 -4.73
CA ILE A 124 -2.86 -0.40 -4.78
C ILE A 124 -3.26 -0.75 -6.21
N ASN A 125 -3.76 0.23 -6.98
CA ASN A 125 -4.11 0.03 -8.38
C ASN A 125 -2.89 -0.35 -9.24
N MET A 126 -1.76 0.33 -9.03
CA MET A 126 -0.49 0.01 -9.70
C MET A 126 -0.02 -1.41 -9.36
N ILE A 127 -0.05 -1.79 -8.08
CA ILE A 127 0.35 -3.12 -7.61
C ILE A 127 -0.57 -4.20 -8.20
N ASN A 128 -1.89 -4.02 -8.14
CA ASN A 128 -2.84 -4.96 -8.71
C ASN A 128 -2.59 -5.18 -10.21
N TYR A 129 -2.29 -4.10 -10.94
CA TYR A 129 -1.96 -4.16 -12.36
C TYR A 129 -0.63 -4.88 -12.62
N GLU A 130 0.46 -4.46 -11.97
CA GLU A 130 1.80 -5.00 -12.18
C GLU A 130 1.92 -6.47 -11.75
N MET A 131 1.23 -6.83 -10.67
CA MET A 131 1.29 -8.17 -10.09
C MET A 131 0.19 -9.11 -10.58
N ASN A 132 -0.76 -8.61 -11.37
CA ASN A 132 -1.97 -9.33 -11.77
C ASN A 132 -2.69 -9.94 -10.55
N LYS A 133 -2.93 -9.12 -9.52
CA LYS A 133 -3.59 -9.50 -8.26
C LYS A 133 -4.92 -8.79 -8.10
N LYS A 134 -5.79 -9.40 -7.27
CA LYS A 134 -7.07 -8.83 -6.83
C LYS A 134 -7.04 -8.65 -5.33
N MET A 135 -6.43 -7.55 -4.89
CA MET A 135 -6.42 -7.19 -3.48
C MET A 135 -7.79 -6.71 -2.99
N TYR A 136 -8.01 -6.86 -1.69
CA TYR A 136 -9.16 -6.32 -0.97
C TYR A 136 -8.78 -4.99 -0.36
N TYR A 137 -9.49 -3.94 -0.75
CA TYR A 137 -9.27 -2.57 -0.31
C TYR A 137 -10.59 -1.80 -0.36
N VAL A 138 -10.66 -0.66 0.34
CA VAL A 138 -11.85 0.19 0.29
C VAL A 138 -11.75 1.09 -0.92
N LYS A 139 -12.77 1.02 -1.79
CA LYS A 139 -12.94 1.97 -2.90
C LYS A 139 -13.53 3.28 -2.36
N GLU A 140 -12.97 4.39 -2.84
CA GLU A 140 -13.47 5.75 -2.55
C GLU A 140 -14.59 6.16 -3.53
#